data_AF-A0A654M534-F1
#
_entry.id   AF-A0A654M534-F1
#
_cell.length_a   1.000
_cell.length_b   1.000
_cell.length_c   1.000
_cell.angle_alpha   90.00
_cell.angle_beta   90.00
_cell.angle_gamma   90.00
#
_symmetry.space_group_name_H-M   'P 1'
#
loop_
_entity.id
_entity.type
_entity.pdbx_description
1 polymer ?
#
loop_
_entity_poly.entity_id
_entity_poly.type
_entity_poly.pdbx_seq_one_letter_code
_entity_poly.pdbx_strand_id
1 'polypeptide(L)'
;MSSDNQAGLILDLYKIYDTHRDSRLWFLDELDAISYKEYHEKYSGTSKERSHFVAVCGFFELSGTFISHGLISADIYFDIFNPSPFWHKAKPIIDGMRESRPHIYENFENLTEKRTNWKKKNQKI
;
A
#
# COMPACT_ATOMS: atom_id res chain seq x y z
N MET A 1 -12.39 4.82 -20.28
CA MET A 1 -11.69 6.05 -19.85
C MET A 1 -10.61 6.38 -20.88
N SER A 2 -10.41 7.64 -21.25
CA SER A 2 -9.33 8.02 -22.19
C SER A 2 -7.95 7.74 -21.59
N SER A 3 -6.93 7.63 -22.45
CA SER A 3 -5.52 7.55 -22.04
C SER A 3 -5.13 8.72 -21.15
N ASP A 4 -5.60 9.93 -21.48
CA ASP A 4 -5.23 11.16 -20.79
C ASP A 4 -5.77 11.19 -19.36
N ASN A 5 -6.98 10.66 -19.15
CA ASN A 5 -7.56 10.53 -17.81
C ASN A 5 -6.81 9.49 -16.96
N GLN A 6 -6.32 8.39 -17.56
CA GLN A 6 -5.48 7.42 -16.84
C GLN A 6 -4.14 8.01 -16.43
N ALA A 7 -3.49 8.76 -17.33
CA ALA A 7 -2.24 9.45 -17.04
C ALA A 7 -2.42 10.47 -15.89
N GLY A 8 -3.52 11.22 -15.90
CA GLY A 8 -3.87 12.14 -14.81
C GLY A 8 -3.98 11.44 -13.45
N LEU A 9 -4.72 10.32 -13.37
CA LEU A 9 -4.85 9.56 -12.13
C LEU A 9 -3.51 9.01 -11.62
N ILE A 10 -2.65 8.52 -12.51
CA ILE A 10 -1.30 8.06 -12.15
C ILE A 10 -0.46 9.20 -11.59
N LEU A 11 -0.50 10.38 -12.22
CA LEU A 11 0.23 11.56 -11.74
C LEU A 11 -0.28 12.02 -10.38
N ASP A 12 -1.59 11.96 -10.14
CA ASP A 12 -2.16 12.31 -8.85
C ASP A 12 -1.82 11.28 -7.76
N LEU A 13 -1.82 9.99 -8.08
CA LEU A 13 -1.27 8.97 -7.19
C LEU A 13 0.20 9.22 -6.89
N TYR A 14 1.00 9.61 -7.89
CA TYR A 14 2.41 9.91 -7.67
C TYR A 14 2.61 11.10 -6.75
N LYS A 15 1.81 12.17 -6.88
CA LYS A 15 1.84 13.31 -5.95
C LYS A 15 1.48 12.91 -4.52
N ILE A 16 0.43 12.10 -4.35
CA ILE A 16 0.03 11.59 -3.03
C ILE A 16 1.14 10.72 -2.45
N TYR A 17 1.72 9.85 -3.26
CA TYR A 17 2.86 9.04 -2.89
C TYR A 17 3.96 9.98 -2.42
N ASP A 18 4.48 10.86 -3.27
CA ASP A 18 5.58 11.76 -2.95
C ASP A 18 5.35 12.62 -1.70
N THR A 19 4.14 13.16 -1.51
CA THR A 19 3.75 13.92 -0.30
C THR A 19 3.95 13.11 1.00
N HIS A 20 3.82 11.78 0.93
CA HIS A 20 4.06 10.87 2.04
C HIS A 20 5.51 10.38 2.14
N ARG A 21 6.50 11.11 1.62
CA ARG A 21 7.92 10.70 1.62
C ARG A 21 8.42 10.26 2.98
N ASP A 22 8.21 11.08 4.00
CA ASP A 22 8.66 10.78 5.36
C ASP A 22 7.93 9.56 5.93
N SER A 23 6.63 9.42 5.66
CA SER A 23 5.88 8.24 6.07
C SER A 23 6.44 6.96 5.45
N ARG A 24 6.85 6.99 4.17
CA ARG A 24 7.42 5.82 3.50
C ARG A 24 8.79 5.45 4.03
N LEU A 25 9.64 6.45 4.28
CA LEU A 25 10.97 6.23 4.87
C LEU A 25 10.82 5.61 6.25
N TRP A 26 9.99 6.22 7.11
CA TRP A 26 9.68 5.64 8.42
C TRP A 26 9.14 4.21 8.30
N PHE A 27 8.21 3.96 7.38
CA PHE A 27 7.62 2.62 7.21
C PHE A 27 8.67 1.56 6.82
N LEU A 28 9.61 1.90 5.95
CA LEU A 28 10.61 0.94 5.48
C LEU A 28 11.80 0.81 6.42
N ASP A 29 12.21 1.89 7.06
CA ASP A 29 13.47 1.96 7.80
C ASP A 29 13.28 1.88 9.32
N GLU A 30 12.15 2.35 9.85
CA GLU A 30 11.94 2.53 11.30
C GLU A 30 10.79 1.69 11.89
N LEU A 31 9.76 1.35 11.10
CA LEU A 31 8.71 0.45 11.57
C LEU A 31 9.30 -0.92 11.87
N ASP A 32 9.39 -1.24 13.16
CA ASP A 32 10.03 -2.45 13.70
C ASP A 32 9.05 -3.37 14.46
N ALA A 33 7.78 -2.96 14.60
CA ALA A 33 6.75 -3.79 15.20
C ALA A 33 6.44 -5.00 14.31
N ILE A 34 6.53 -6.20 14.87
CA ILE A 34 6.30 -7.47 14.14
C ILE A 34 4.92 -8.08 14.40
N SER A 35 4.05 -7.38 15.14
CA SER A 35 2.68 -7.80 15.43
C SER A 35 1.77 -6.61 15.69
N TYR A 36 0.45 -6.81 15.61
CA TYR A 36 -0.52 -5.78 15.99
C TYR A 36 -0.38 -5.34 17.45
N LYS A 37 -0.05 -6.28 18.35
CA LYS A 37 0.16 -5.98 19.77
C LYS A 37 1.31 -4.99 19.96
N GLU A 38 2.48 -5.29 19.41
CA GLU A 38 3.65 -4.40 19.50
C GLU A 38 3.40 -3.06 18.81
N TYR A 39 2.73 -3.08 17.66
CA TYR A 39 2.34 -1.86 16.96
C TYR A 39 1.43 -0.99 17.84
N HIS A 40 0.46 -1.61 18.52
CA HIS A 40 -0.45 -0.89 19.40
C HIS A 40 0.27 -0.33 20.64
N GLU A 41 1.19 -1.09 21.23
CA GLU A 41 1.99 -0.64 22.38
C GLU A 41 2.92 0.53 22.02
N LYS A 42 3.60 0.47 20.87
CA LYS A 42 4.56 1.50 20.44
C LYS A 42 3.89 2.74 19.83
N TYR A 43 2.81 2.55 19.06
CA TYR A 43 2.30 3.56 18.13
C TYR A 43 0.80 3.83 18.30
N SER A 44 0.27 3.82 19.53
CA SER A 44 -1.14 4.13 19.81
C SER A 44 -1.45 5.63 19.84
N GLY A 45 -2.75 5.96 19.95
CA GLY A 45 -3.23 7.32 20.18
C GLY A 45 -3.01 8.26 19.00
N THR A 46 -2.50 9.45 19.29
CA THR A 46 -2.22 10.53 18.32
C THR A 46 -0.75 10.55 17.88
N SER A 47 -0.05 9.42 17.95
CA SER A 47 1.36 9.32 17.56
C SER A 47 1.56 9.63 16.06
N LYS A 48 2.73 10.18 15.74
CA LYS A 48 3.11 10.52 14.36
C LYS A 48 3.31 9.24 13.54
N GLU A 49 3.86 8.22 14.16
CA GLU A 49 4.12 6.87 13.66
C GLU A 49 2.83 6.18 13.21
N ARG A 50 1.76 6.28 14.01
CA ARG A 50 0.44 5.81 13.59
C ARG A 50 -0.03 6.51 12.31
N SER A 51 0.19 7.81 12.22
CA SER A 51 -0.18 8.60 11.04
C SER A 51 0.64 8.20 9.82
N HIS A 52 1.94 7.90 9.99
CA HIS A 52 2.79 7.36 8.94
C HIS A 52 2.29 6.00 8.45
N PHE A 53 1.96 5.09 9.37
CA PHE A 53 1.42 3.77 9.04
C PHE A 53 0.12 3.89 8.23
N VAL A 54 -0.83 4.69 8.73
CA VAL A 54 -2.14 4.90 8.08
C VAL A 54 -1.98 5.54 6.70
N ALA A 55 -1.07 6.50 6.54
CA ALA A 55 -0.82 7.15 5.26
C ALA A 55 -0.31 6.16 4.19
N VAL A 56 0.65 5.31 4.54
CA VAL A 56 1.21 4.32 3.62
C VAL A 56 0.18 3.24 3.27
N CYS A 57 -0.46 2.64 4.28
CA CYS A 57 -1.47 1.62 4.05
C CYS A 57 -2.68 2.19 3.27
N GLY A 58 -3.09 3.42 3.56
CA GLY A 58 -4.18 4.11 2.86
C GLY A 58 -3.85 4.39 1.39
N PHE A 59 -2.61 4.79 1.07
CA PHE A 59 -2.18 4.98 -0.32
C PHE A 59 -2.30 3.69 -1.14
N PHE A 60 -1.83 2.57 -0.60
CA PHE A 60 -1.89 1.30 -1.32
C PHE A 60 -3.29 0.69 -1.34
N GLU A 61 -4.11 0.94 -0.32
CA GLU A 61 -5.53 0.59 -0.33
C GLU A 61 -6.26 1.29 -1.48
N LEU A 62 -6.10 2.62 -1.59
CA LEU A 62 -6.65 3.42 -2.68
C LEU A 62 -6.20 2.91 -4.05
N SER A 63 -4.90 2.67 -4.20
CA SER A 63 -4.31 2.14 -5.44
C SER A 63 -4.90 0.76 -5.79
N GLY A 64 -5.07 -0.11 -4.80
CA GLY A 64 -5.70 -1.41 -4.96
C GLY A 64 -7.13 -1.31 -5.46
N THR A 65 -7.92 -0.40 -4.88
CA THR A 65 -9.29 -0.12 -5.32
C THR A 65 -9.32 0.32 -6.79
N PHE A 66 -8.48 1.29 -7.18
CA PHE A 66 -8.46 1.80 -8.56
C PHE A 66 -8.11 0.72 -9.59
N ILE A 67 -7.15 -0.15 -9.28
CA ILE A 67 -6.79 -1.27 -10.17
C ILE A 67 -7.90 -2.33 -10.18
N SER A 68 -8.51 -2.64 -9.04
CA SER A 68 -9.63 -3.61 -8.96
C SER A 68 -10.85 -3.19 -9.77
N HIS A 69 -11.10 -1.90 -9.90
CA HIS A 69 -12.19 -1.36 -10.71
C HIS A 69 -11.79 -1.02 -12.15
N GLY A 70 -10.57 -1.35 -12.58
CA GLY A 70 -10.10 -1.11 -13.95
C GLY A 70 -9.96 0.37 -14.31
N LEU A 71 -9.83 1.26 -13.31
CA LEU A 71 -9.58 2.68 -13.53
C LEU A 71 -8.14 2.93 -13.97
N ILE A 72 -7.19 2.11 -13.53
CA ILE A 72 -5.78 2.25 -13.87
C ILE A 72 -5.26 0.93 -14.41
N SER A 73 -4.48 0.98 -15.49
CA SER A 73 -3.75 -0.18 -15.99
C SER A 73 -2.77 -0.69 -14.94
N ALA A 74 -2.89 -1.98 -14.59
CA ALA A 74 -1.99 -2.65 -13.67
C ALA A 74 -0.53 -2.62 -14.17
N ASP A 75 -0.32 -2.71 -15.49
CA ASP A 75 1.02 -2.67 -16.09
C ASP A 75 1.71 -1.34 -15.80
N ILE A 76 1.05 -0.23 -16.14
CA ILE A 76 1.56 1.13 -15.91
C ILE A 76 1.80 1.38 -14.41
N TYR A 77 0.86 0.96 -13.56
CA TYR A 77 0.99 1.15 -12.12
C TYR A 77 2.19 0.37 -11.55
N PHE A 78 2.38 -0.90 -11.93
CA PHE A 78 3.45 -1.74 -11.36
C PHE A 78 4.84 -1.43 -11.91
N ASP A 79 4.94 -0.78 -13.07
CA ASP A 79 6.20 -0.20 -13.56
C ASP A 79 6.66 1.00 -12.71
N ILE A 80 5.73 1.73 -12.08
CA ILE A 80 6.01 2.94 -11.29
C ILE A 80 6.10 2.63 -9.79
N PHE A 81 5.16 1.84 -9.27
CA PHE A 81 4.97 1.63 -7.84
C PHE A 81 5.23 0.17 -7.45
N ASN A 82 5.91 -0.02 -6.31
CA ASN A 82 6.17 -1.34 -5.74
C ASN A 82 5.51 -1.48 -4.34
N PRO A 83 4.28 -2.02 -4.26
CA PRO A 83 3.59 -2.28 -2.98
C PRO A 83 4.25 -3.37 -2.12
N SER A 84 5.01 -4.30 -2.71
CA SER A 84 5.41 -5.54 -2.02
C SER A 84 6.22 -5.32 -0.73
N PRO A 85 7.26 -4.46 -0.68
CA PRO A 85 8.02 -4.23 0.56
C PRO A 85 7.15 -3.69 1.70
N PHE A 86 6.22 -2.78 1.37
CA PHE A 86 5.30 -2.20 2.34
C PHE A 86 4.30 -3.23 2.83
N TRP A 87 3.75 -4.06 1.93
CA TRP A 87 2.82 -5.12 2.33
C TRP A 87 3.48 -6.12 3.27
N HIS A 88 4.69 -6.58 2.96
CA HIS A 88 5.39 -7.55 3.81
C HIS A 88 5.63 -7.04 5.23
N LYS A 89 5.96 -5.74 5.39
CA LYS A 89 6.07 -5.11 6.71
C LYS A 89 4.71 -4.91 7.39
N ALA A 90 3.69 -4.51 6.64
CA ALA A 90 2.37 -4.21 7.18
C ALA A 90 1.59 -5.47 7.60
N LYS A 91 1.79 -6.58 6.87
CA LYS A 91 0.96 -7.79 6.98
C LYS A 91 0.76 -8.30 8.41
N PRO A 92 1.81 -8.54 9.23
CA PRO A 92 1.59 -9.09 10.58
C PRO A 92 0.83 -8.13 11.51
N ILE A 93 0.91 -6.82 11.26
CA ILE A 93 0.14 -5.81 11.98
C ILE A 93 -1.31 -5.80 11.49
N ILE A 94 -1.53 -5.81 10.18
CA ILE A 94 -2.85 -5.79 9.56
C ILE A 94 -3.63 -7.08 9.91
N ASP A 95 -2.97 -8.24 9.88
CA ASP A 95 -3.58 -9.52 10.25
C ASP A 95 -4.18 -9.46 11.67
N GLY A 96 -3.47 -8.87 12.64
CA GLY A 96 -4.00 -8.68 13.99
C GLY A 96 -5.06 -7.58 14.10
N MET A 97 -5.00 -6.52 13.29
CA MET A 97 -6.09 -5.52 13.22
C MET A 97 -7.41 -6.16 12.77
N ARG A 98 -7.35 -7.18 11.91
CA ARG A 98 -8.52 -7.86 11.35
C ARG A 98 -9.34 -8.66 12.36
N GLU A 99 -8.81 -8.92 13.56
CA GLU A 99 -9.60 -9.47 14.67
C GLU A 99 -10.81 -8.59 15.03
N SER A 100 -10.67 -7.27 14.88
CA SER A 100 -11.74 -6.29 15.14
C SER A 100 -12.29 -5.61 13.88
N ARG A 101 -11.50 -5.57 12.80
CA ARG A 101 -11.83 -4.90 11.54
C ARG A 101 -11.54 -5.82 10.35
N PRO A 102 -12.39 -6.84 10.09
CA PRO A 102 -12.05 -7.96 9.21
C PRO A 102 -11.58 -7.60 7.79
N HIS A 103 -12.09 -6.49 7.24
CA HIS A 103 -11.82 -6.05 5.86
C HIS A 103 -10.78 -4.93 5.75
N ILE A 104 -10.11 -4.57 6.86
CA ILE A 104 -9.15 -3.46 6.80
C ILE A 104 -7.99 -3.81 5.87
N TYR A 105 -7.71 -2.89 4.95
CA TYR A 105 -6.61 -2.97 3.98
C TYR A 105 -6.65 -4.18 3.02
N GLU A 106 -7.83 -4.72 2.73
CA GLU A 106 -7.98 -5.85 1.80
C GLU A 106 -7.59 -5.51 0.35
N ASN A 107 -7.77 -4.26 -0.11
CA ASN A 107 -7.35 -3.90 -1.46
C ASN A 107 -5.83 -3.76 -1.56
N PHE A 108 -5.14 -3.37 -0.49
CA PHE A 108 -3.68 -3.41 -0.43
C PHE A 108 -3.13 -4.85 -0.54
N GLU A 109 -3.76 -5.81 0.16
CA GLU A 109 -3.43 -7.23 0.01
C GLU A 109 -3.60 -7.69 -1.44
N ASN A 110 -4.80 -7.49 -1.99
CA ASN A 110 -5.15 -7.85 -3.36
C ASN A 110 -4.23 -7.18 -4.39
N LEU A 111 -3.83 -5.93 -4.17
CA LEU A 111 -2.88 -5.20 -5.00
C LEU A 111 -1.51 -5.90 -5.05
N THR A 112 -1.04 -6.38 -3.91
CA THR A 112 0.25 -7.07 -3.80
C THR A 112 0.21 -8.46 -4.45
N GLU A 113 -0.90 -9.17 -4.33
CA GLU A 113 -1.13 -10.43 -5.06
C GLU A 113 -1.15 -10.22 -6.57
N LYS A 114 -1.87 -9.20 -7.05
CA LYS A 114 -1.88 -8.80 -8.47
C LYS A 114 -0.48 -8.51 -8.98
N ARG A 115 0.34 -7.80 -8.21
CA ARG A 115 1.74 -7.55 -8.57
C ARG A 115 2.55 -8.85 -8.68
N THR A 116 2.35 -9.79 -7.76
CA THR A 116 3.05 -11.08 -7.78
C THR A 116 2.72 -11.85 -9.06
N ASN A 117 1.45 -11.87 -9.47
CA ASN A 117 1.00 -12.51 -10.71
C ASN A 117 1.52 -11.77 -11.95
N TRP A 118 1.48 -10.44 -11.94
CA TRP A 118 2.04 -9.58 -12.98
C TRP A 118 3.53 -9.86 -13.21
N LYS A 119 4.31 -9.91 -12.12
CA LYS A 119 5.75 -10.20 -12.18
C LYS A 119 6.02 -11.59 -12.78
N LYS A 120 5.27 -12.62 -12.38
CA LYS A 120 5.40 -13.97 -12.95
C LYS A 120 5.10 -14.00 -14.46
N LYS A 121 4.10 -13.23 -14.92
CA LYS A 121 3.73 -13.13 -16.33
C LYS A 121 4.83 -12.46 -17.16
N ASN A 122 5.44 -11.41 -16.61
CA ASN A 122 6.42 -10.57 -17.31
C ASN A 122 7.87 -11.02 -17.12
N GLN A 123 8.15 -11.94 -16.20
CA GLN A 123 9.46 -12.60 -16.03
C GLN A 123 9.67 -13.79 -16.97
N LYS A 124 8.93 -13.90 -18.08
CA LYS A 124 9.30 -14.84 -19.16
C LYS A 124 10.53 -14.32 -19.91
N ILE A 125 11.71 -14.55 -19.33
CA ILE A 125 13.01 -14.59 -19.99
C ILE A 125 13.71 -15.85 -19.49
#